data_AF-A0A2A9KFE7-F1
#
_entry.id   AF-A0A2A9KFE7-F1
#
_cell.length_a   1.000
_cell.length_b   1.000
_cell.length_c   1.000
_cell.angle_alpha   90.00
_cell.angle_beta   90.00
_cell.angle_gamma   90.00
#
_symmetry.space_group_name_H-M   'P 1'
#
loop_
_entity.id
_entity.type
_entity.pdbx_description
1 polymer ?
#
loop_
_entity_poly.entity_id
_entity_poly.type
_entity_poly.pdbx_seq_one_letter_code
_entity_poly.pdbx_strand_id
1 'polypeptide(L)'
;MIRTIACTIAAATTIAAPSAWAGCAVADALIGQYGISFSGFTQSLPRVALPAEQQSRPQALLTLDLPNRNDQVRDGFSHTALINKEQKRVWILRTGGFAGVYQWYGPVALPDADFAGCRTEPGSMPQPSGRAG
;
A
#
# COMPACT_ATOMS: atom_id res chain seq x y z
N MET A 1 -2.24 -53.79 -37.80
CA MET A 1 -1.51 -53.36 -36.57
C MET A 1 -0.63 -52.20 -37.01
N ILE A 2 -0.88 -50.95 -36.64
CA ILE A 2 -0.43 -50.30 -35.39
C ILE A 2 -1.30 -49.07 -35.13
N ARG A 3 -1.67 -48.89 -33.87
CA ARG A 3 -2.48 -47.84 -33.28
C ARG A 3 -1.70 -46.51 -33.15
N THR A 4 -2.44 -45.40 -33.23
CA THR A 4 -2.31 -44.06 -32.63
C THR A 4 -0.98 -43.66 -31.98
N ILE A 5 -0.56 -42.39 -32.08
CA ILE A 5 -0.68 -41.42 -30.96
C ILE A 5 -0.88 -40.00 -31.53
N ALA A 6 -2.02 -39.40 -31.22
CA ALA A 6 -2.23 -37.96 -31.31
C ALA A 6 -1.69 -37.34 -30.01
N CYS A 7 -0.63 -36.52 -30.09
CA CYS A 7 -0.17 -35.70 -28.98
C CYS A 7 -1.02 -34.43 -28.91
N THR A 8 -2.08 -34.45 -28.11
CA THR A 8 -2.78 -33.24 -27.66
C THR A 8 -1.94 -32.56 -26.58
N ILE A 9 -1.27 -31.46 -26.95
CA ILE A 9 -0.62 -30.57 -25.97
C ILE A 9 -1.74 -29.76 -25.32
N ALA A 10 -2.15 -30.17 -24.11
CA ALA A 10 -3.03 -29.36 -23.28
C ALA A 10 -2.25 -28.12 -22.80
N ALA A 11 -2.55 -26.96 -23.39
CA ALA A 11 -2.06 -25.68 -22.89
C ALA A 11 -2.74 -25.41 -21.53
N ALA A 12 -1.99 -25.63 -20.45
CA ALA A 12 -2.40 -25.19 -19.12
C ALA A 12 -2.34 -23.65 -19.10
N THR A 13 -3.46 -22.99 -19.37
CA THR A 13 -3.66 -21.58 -19.04
C THR A 13 -3.63 -21.47 -17.51
N THR A 14 -2.48 -21.11 -16.96
CA THR A 14 -2.35 -20.68 -15.58
C THR A 14 -3.16 -19.40 -15.42
N ILE A 15 -4.41 -19.53 -14.96
CA ILE A 15 -5.18 -18.41 -14.46
C ILE A 15 -4.46 -17.98 -13.17
N ALA A 16 -3.59 -16.98 -13.29
CA ALA A 16 -3.03 -16.31 -12.14
C ALA A 16 -4.22 -15.79 -11.32
N ALA A 17 -4.46 -16.41 -10.16
CA ALA A 17 -5.46 -15.93 -9.24
C ALA A 17 -5.13 -14.45 -8.94
N PRO A 18 -6.08 -13.52 -9.11
CA PRO A 18 -5.88 -12.16 -8.67
C PRO A 18 -5.54 -12.24 -7.18
N SER A 19 -4.35 -11.76 -6.80
CA SER A 19 -3.99 -11.53 -5.40
C SER A 19 -5.17 -10.83 -4.73
N ALA A 20 -5.47 -11.13 -3.47
CA ALA A 20 -6.64 -10.58 -2.75
C ALA A 20 -6.69 -9.04 -2.63
N TRP A 21 -5.72 -8.33 -3.23
CA TRP A 21 -5.58 -6.88 -3.37
C TRP A 21 -5.59 -6.38 -4.82
N ALA A 22 -5.80 -7.27 -5.78
CA ALA A 22 -6.02 -6.93 -7.18
C ALA A 22 -7.31 -6.12 -7.25
N GLY A 23 -7.17 -4.81 -7.43
CA GLY A 23 -8.31 -3.92 -7.55
C GLY A 23 -8.04 -2.50 -7.10
N CYS A 24 -7.14 -2.27 -6.14
CA CYS A 24 -6.86 -0.91 -5.66
C CYS A 24 -5.80 -0.20 -6.51
N ALA A 25 -6.23 0.37 -7.63
CA ALA A 25 -5.34 1.05 -8.59
C ALA A 25 -4.53 2.19 -7.94
N VAL A 26 -5.11 2.92 -6.98
CA VAL A 26 -4.39 3.97 -6.22
C VAL A 26 -3.26 3.41 -5.37
N ALA A 27 -3.49 2.33 -4.60
CA ALA A 27 -2.43 1.71 -3.81
C ALA A 27 -1.33 1.19 -4.72
N ASP A 28 -1.71 0.54 -5.82
CA ASP A 28 -0.79 0.01 -6.82
C ASP A 28 0.09 1.10 -7.44
N ALA A 29 -0.51 2.23 -7.79
CA ALA A 29 0.20 3.39 -8.31
C ALA A 29 1.17 3.98 -7.27
N LEU A 30 0.74 4.16 -6.01
CA LEU A 30 1.60 4.68 -4.95
C LEU A 30 2.78 3.74 -4.65
N ILE A 31 2.51 2.44 -4.52
CA ILE A 31 3.53 1.41 -4.28
C ILE A 31 4.54 1.39 -5.42
N GLY A 32 4.06 1.34 -6.67
CA GLY A 32 4.90 1.29 -7.86
C GLY A 32 5.71 2.56 -8.06
N GLN A 33 5.09 3.73 -7.91
CA GLN A 33 5.73 5.02 -8.12
C GLN A 33 6.84 5.27 -7.11
N TYR A 34 6.58 5.06 -5.81
CA TYR A 34 7.57 5.37 -4.77
C TYR A 34 8.44 4.17 -4.36
N GLY A 35 8.22 3.01 -4.98
CA GLY A 35 8.93 1.77 -4.65
C GLY A 35 8.72 1.38 -3.19
N ILE A 36 7.48 1.47 -2.71
CA ILE A 36 7.12 1.15 -1.33
C ILE A 36 7.26 -0.36 -1.15
N SER A 37 8.11 -0.75 -0.20
CA SER A 37 8.36 -2.16 0.11
C SER A 37 8.73 -2.31 1.57
N PHE A 38 8.98 -3.55 2.00
CA PHE A 38 9.46 -3.87 3.34
C PHE A 38 10.64 -2.95 3.77
N SER A 39 11.67 -2.86 2.93
CA SER A 39 12.89 -2.10 3.22
C SER A 39 12.70 -0.57 3.23
N GLY A 40 11.50 -0.07 2.87
CA GLY A 40 11.15 1.34 2.83
C GLY A 40 10.82 1.79 1.41
N PHE A 41 11.43 2.90 0.99
CA PHE A 41 11.12 3.56 -0.29
C PHE A 41 12.33 3.52 -1.21
N THR A 42 12.15 3.08 -2.45
CA THR A 42 13.18 3.23 -3.48
C THR A 42 13.34 4.69 -3.91
N GLN A 43 12.24 5.45 -3.94
CA GLN A 43 12.30 6.89 -4.15
C GLN A 43 12.48 7.63 -2.84
N SER A 44 13.34 8.65 -2.83
CA SER A 44 13.53 9.50 -1.65
C SER A 44 12.27 10.31 -1.38
N LEU A 45 11.66 10.10 -0.22
CA LEU A 45 10.52 10.88 0.25
C LEU A 45 10.95 11.76 1.43
N PRO A 46 10.54 13.05 1.44
CA PRO A 46 10.87 13.93 2.55
C PRO A 46 10.17 13.45 3.81
N ARG A 47 10.93 13.30 4.89
CA ARG A 47 10.38 13.01 6.21
C ARG A 47 9.75 14.28 6.77
N VAL A 48 8.55 14.15 7.32
CA VAL A 48 7.79 15.26 7.91
C VAL A 48 7.22 14.89 9.27
N ALA A 49 6.71 15.89 9.98
CA ALA A 49 5.86 15.68 11.15
C ALA A 49 4.48 15.16 10.74
N LEU A 50 3.62 14.89 11.73
CA LEU A 50 2.21 14.60 11.50
C LEU A 50 1.59 15.67 10.59
N PRO A 51 0.87 15.30 9.52
CA PRO A 51 0.26 16.28 8.62
C PRO A 51 -0.72 17.20 9.37
N ALA A 52 -0.60 18.52 9.20
CA ALA A 52 -1.47 19.50 9.86
C ALA A 52 -2.96 19.30 9.53
N GLU A 53 -3.24 18.74 8.35
CA GLU A 53 -4.59 18.40 7.89
C GLU A 53 -5.22 17.30 8.76
N GLN A 54 -4.41 16.38 9.26
CA GLN A 54 -4.86 15.35 10.21
C GLN A 54 -5.24 15.94 11.56
N GLN A 55 -4.61 17.05 11.95
CA GLN A 55 -4.91 17.72 13.22
C GLN A 55 -6.16 18.61 13.10
N SER A 56 -6.36 19.23 11.94
CA SER A 56 -7.40 20.24 11.74
C SER A 56 -8.70 19.68 11.15
N ARG A 57 -8.62 18.68 10.26
CA ARG A 57 -9.77 18.12 9.53
C ARG A 57 -9.59 16.61 9.25
N PRO A 58 -9.44 15.75 10.28
CA PRO A 58 -9.23 14.31 10.08
C PRO A 58 -10.36 13.64 9.28
N GLN A 59 -11.59 14.12 9.39
CA GLN A 59 -12.75 13.61 8.65
C GLN A 59 -12.71 13.88 7.14
N ALA A 60 -11.87 14.82 6.69
CA ALA A 60 -11.66 15.11 5.26
C ALA A 60 -10.60 14.18 4.63
N LEU A 61 -10.01 13.30 5.45
CA LEU A 61 -8.91 12.45 5.04
C LEU A 61 -9.35 10.99 4.97
N LEU A 62 -8.72 10.26 4.06
CA LEU A 62 -8.89 8.83 3.91
C LEU A 62 -7.59 8.13 4.25
N THR A 63 -7.66 7.07 5.05
CA THR A 63 -6.55 6.16 5.22
C THR A 63 -6.71 4.95 4.31
N LEU A 64 -5.60 4.54 3.72
CA LEU A 64 -5.51 3.43 2.78
C LEU A 64 -4.30 2.58 3.15
N ASP A 65 -4.52 1.30 3.37
CA ASP A 65 -3.42 0.36 3.62
C ASP A 65 -2.60 0.15 2.33
N LEU A 66 -1.27 0.18 2.46
CA LEU A 66 -0.34 -0.02 1.35
C LEU A 66 0.36 -1.37 1.55
N PRO A 67 -0.21 -2.45 0.98
CA PRO A 67 0.31 -3.78 1.22
C PRO A 67 1.74 -3.93 0.69
N ASN A 68 2.58 -4.56 1.50
CA ASN A 68 3.87 -5.01 1.02
C ASN A 68 3.64 -6.23 0.10
N ARG A 69 3.86 -6.06 -1.20
CA ARG A 69 3.65 -7.12 -2.20
C ARG A 69 4.62 -8.29 -2.07
N ASN A 70 5.67 -8.17 -1.26
CA ASN A 70 6.62 -9.24 -1.03
C ASN A 70 6.31 -9.93 0.30
N ASP A 71 5.24 -10.73 0.32
CA ASP A 71 4.75 -11.48 1.49
C ASP A 71 5.77 -12.46 2.09
N GLN A 72 6.87 -12.71 1.37
CA GLN A 72 7.94 -13.60 1.83
C GLN A 72 8.82 -12.99 2.92
N VAL A 73 8.74 -11.67 3.16
CA VAL A 73 9.56 -10.99 4.16
C VAL A 73 8.68 -10.14 5.09
N ARG A 74 8.34 -10.69 6.26
CA ARG A 74 7.80 -9.92 7.39
C ARG A 74 8.96 -9.26 8.12
N ASP A 75 9.45 -8.13 7.60
CA ASP A 75 10.44 -7.30 8.29
C ASP A 75 9.85 -6.44 9.42
N GLY A 76 8.53 -6.57 9.62
CA GLY A 76 7.78 -5.92 10.68
C GLY A 76 7.35 -4.49 10.33
N PHE A 77 7.59 -4.00 9.12
CA PHE A 77 7.11 -2.69 8.71
C PHE A 77 5.75 -2.76 8.00
N SER A 78 4.89 -1.79 8.30
CA SER A 78 3.61 -1.55 7.62
C SER A 78 3.58 -0.14 7.07
N HIS A 79 2.86 0.05 5.96
CA HIS A 79 2.75 1.33 5.28
C HIS A 79 1.28 1.70 5.12
N THR A 80 0.91 2.94 5.43
CA THR A 80 -0.45 3.44 5.29
C THR A 80 -0.40 4.80 4.61
N ALA A 81 -1.20 4.99 3.56
CA ALA A 81 -1.41 6.30 2.96
C ALA A 81 -2.49 7.06 3.71
N LEU A 82 -2.23 8.34 4.01
CA LEU A 82 -3.22 9.32 4.43
C LEU A 82 -3.46 10.27 3.26
N ILE A 83 -4.71 10.39 2.83
CA ILE A 83 -5.05 10.97 1.54
C ILE A 83 -6.04 12.12 1.72
N ASN A 84 -5.67 13.29 1.19
CA ASN A 84 -6.56 14.40 0.98
C ASN A 84 -6.96 14.45 -0.50
N LYS A 85 -8.19 14.02 -0.82
CA LYS A 85 -8.69 13.98 -2.19
C LYS A 85 -8.95 15.37 -2.78
N GLU A 86 -9.35 16.34 -1.96
CA GLU A 86 -9.63 17.70 -2.40
C GLU A 86 -8.36 18.41 -2.87
N GLN A 87 -7.28 18.25 -2.10
CA GLN A 87 -5.99 18.87 -2.39
C GLN A 87 -5.07 17.98 -3.23
N LYS A 88 -5.49 16.75 -3.55
CA LYS A 88 -4.70 15.72 -4.26
C LYS A 88 -3.34 15.46 -3.62
N ARG A 89 -3.32 15.38 -2.29
CA ARG A 89 -2.10 15.14 -1.49
C ARG A 89 -2.16 13.81 -0.76
N VAL A 90 -1.00 13.18 -0.64
CA VAL A 90 -0.83 11.92 0.09
C VAL A 90 0.36 12.04 1.04
N TRP A 91 0.20 11.54 2.25
CA TRP A 91 1.30 11.26 3.16
C TRP A 91 1.39 9.77 3.39
N ILE A 92 2.60 9.27 3.55
CA ILE A 92 2.82 7.85 3.85
C ILE A 92 3.30 7.76 5.28
N LEU A 93 2.56 7.01 6.09
CA LEU A 93 2.96 6.58 7.42
C LEU A 93 3.67 5.24 7.29
N ARG A 94 4.88 5.15 7.81
CA ARG A 94 5.59 3.89 8.03
C ARG A 94 5.58 3.57 9.52
N THR A 95 5.06 2.40 9.87
CA THR A 95 5.05 1.90 11.25
C THR A 95 5.81 0.58 11.38
N GLY A 96 6.23 0.24 12.59
CA GLY A 96 6.75 -1.08 12.94
C GLY A 96 8.27 -1.22 12.90
N GLY A 97 8.76 -2.40 12.55
CA GLY A 97 10.15 -2.80 12.71
C GLY A 97 10.55 -3.02 14.17
N PHE A 98 11.73 -3.58 14.40
CA PHE A 98 12.21 -3.96 15.74
C PHE A 98 12.23 -2.79 16.74
N ALA A 99 12.56 -1.59 16.28
CA ALA A 99 12.65 -0.40 17.12
C ALA A 99 11.31 0.36 17.28
N GLY A 100 10.20 -0.11 16.70
CA GLY A 100 8.90 0.55 16.81
C GLY A 100 8.87 1.93 16.12
N VAL A 101 9.20 1.95 14.83
CA VAL A 101 9.16 3.17 14.01
C VAL A 101 7.72 3.68 13.87
N TYR A 102 7.56 4.99 13.90
CA TYR A 102 6.33 5.71 13.53
C TYR A 102 6.71 7.01 12.82
N GLN A 103 6.73 7.00 11.49
CA GLN A 103 7.34 8.07 10.69
C GLN A 103 6.45 8.48 9.52
N TRP A 104 6.31 9.80 9.32
CA TRP A 104 5.55 10.39 8.23
C TRP A 104 6.47 10.85 7.09
N TYR A 105 5.99 10.65 5.87
CA TYR A 105 6.67 11.02 4.63
C TYR A 105 5.71 11.75 3.70
N GLY A 106 6.21 12.75 2.96
CA GLY A 106 5.44 13.54 2.00
C GLY A 106 5.35 15.03 2.36
N PRO A 107 4.34 15.78 1.86
CA PRO A 107 3.28 15.32 0.97
C PRO A 107 3.83 14.90 -0.40
N VAL A 108 3.17 13.92 -1.00
CA VAL A 108 3.38 13.52 -2.39
C VAL A 108 2.11 13.72 -3.19
N ALA A 109 2.23 13.74 -4.51
CA ALA A 109 1.07 13.86 -5.40
C ALA A 109 0.20 12.61 -5.30
N LEU A 110 -1.11 12.79 -5.19
CA LEU A 110 -2.08 11.71 -5.36
C LEU A 110 -2.09 11.28 -6.84
N PRO A 111 -1.79 10.01 -7.17
CA PRO A 111 -1.91 9.52 -8.54
C PRO A 111 -3.34 9.67 -9.06
N ASP A 112 -3.46 9.91 -10.36
CA ASP A 112 -4.75 9.93 -11.05
C ASP A 112 -5.22 8.49 -11.32
N ALA A 113 -5.63 7.84 -10.24
CA ALA A 113 -6.14 6.47 -10.21
C ALA A 113 -7.42 6.42 -9.38
N ASP A 114 -8.27 5.44 -9.66
CA ASP A 114 -9.52 5.27 -8.95
C ASP A 114 -9.35 4.47 -7.66
N PHE A 115 -10.25 4.70 -6.72
CA PHE A 115 -10.27 4.04 -5.42
C PHE A 115 -11.15 2.78 -5.42
N ALA A 116 -11.58 2.27 -6.58
CA ALA A 116 -12.40 1.06 -6.61
C ALA A 116 -11.60 -0.11 -6.02
N GLY A 117 -12.27 -1.01 -5.29
CA GLY A 117 -11.62 -2.15 -4.66
C GLY A 117 -10.62 -1.82 -3.53
N CYS A 118 -10.39 -0.55 -3.20
CA CYS A 118 -9.54 -0.14 -2.08
C CYS A 118 -10.28 -0.30 -0.74
N ARG A 119 -9.60 -0.87 0.26
CA ARG A 119 -10.05 -0.80 1.65
C ARG A 119 -9.60 0.52 2.24
N THR A 120 -10.53 1.46 2.36
CA THR A 120 -10.28 2.79 2.93
C THR A 120 -11.04 3.00 4.23
N GLU A 121 -10.43 3.70 5.19
CA GLU A 121 -11.08 4.10 6.43
C GLU A 121 -11.11 5.65 6.55
N PRO A 122 -12.14 6.25 7.14
CA PRO A 122 -12.19 7.70 7.33
C PRO A 122 -11.24 8.14 8.44
N GLY A 123 -10.19 8.91 8.13
CA GLY A 123 -9.33 9.62 9.08
C GLY A 123 -8.64 8.81 10.19
N SER A 124 -8.88 7.50 10.26
CA SER A 124 -8.40 6.59 11.30
C SER A 124 -6.93 6.30 11.10
N MET A 125 -6.09 6.80 12.00
CA MET A 125 -4.67 6.49 11.99
C MET A 125 -4.37 5.22 12.77
N PRO A 126 -3.45 4.37 12.28
CA PRO A 126 -2.79 3.39 13.13
C PRO A 126 -2.19 4.09 14.36
N GLN A 127 -2.49 3.60 15.56
CA GLN A 127 -1.87 4.12 16.77
C GLN A 127 -0.40 3.71 16.83
N PRO A 128 0.51 4.58 17.32
CA PRO A 128 1.87 4.16 17.61
C PRO A 128 1.82 3.03 18.63
N SER A 129 2.45 1.90 18.31
CA SER A 129 2.61 0.77 19.22
C SER A 129 3.55 1.18 20.35
N GLY A 130 3.00 1.84 21.37
CA GLY A 130 3.76 2.45 22.46
C GLY A 130 2.93 2.92 23.66
N ARG A 131 1.67 2.51 23.79
CA ARG A 131 0.93 2.57 25.06
C ARG A 131 0.85 1.16 25.66
N ALA A 132 1.98 0.67 26.15
CA ALA A 132 1.96 -0.16 27.34
C ALA A 132 2.09 0.83 28.50
N GLY A 133 0.98 1.07 29.19
CA GLY A 133 1.02 1.64 30.54
C GLY A 133 1.54 0.61 31.53
#